data_AF-A0A2N1BXW0-F1
#
_entry.id   AF-A0A2N1BXW0-F1
#
_cell.length_a   1.000
_cell.length_b   1.000
_cell.length_c   1.000
_cell.angle_alpha   90.00
_cell.angle_beta   90.00
_cell.angle_gamma   90.00
#
_symmetry.space_group_name_H-M   'P 1'
#
loop_
_entity.id
_entity.type
_entity.pdbx_description
1 polymer ?
#
loop_
_entity_poly.entity_id
_entity_poly.type
_entity_poly.pdbx_seq_one_letter_code
_entity_poly.pdbx_strand_id
1 'polypeptide(L)'
;MGVISFIKDGVQLKNLLILIVICGAAWQFYFKNSSLVETTHKKATSEFSNSDAMKTLAQAKEIAKPKVTYKCDGRQHCSQMNSYEEAKYFIRYCPNTEMDGDGDGIPCERQFNR
;
A
#
# COMPACT_ATOMS: atom_id res chain seq x y z
N MET A 1 -47.81 21.93 3.03
CA MET A 1 -48.75 21.44 4.07
C MET A 1 -49.79 20.56 3.38
N GLY A 2 -49.69 19.24 3.48
CA GLY A 2 -50.57 18.35 2.69
C GLY A 2 -50.68 16.94 3.23
N VAL A 3 -50.52 16.76 4.55
CA VAL A 3 -50.53 15.44 5.20
C VAL A 3 -51.93 14.94 5.56
N ILE A 4 -53.02 15.59 5.13
CA ILE A 4 -54.36 15.31 5.69
C ILE A 4 -55.32 14.59 4.73
N SER A 5 -54.95 14.33 3.47
CA SER A 5 -55.92 13.78 2.50
C SER A 5 -56.00 12.25 2.42
N PHE A 6 -55.19 11.48 3.15
CA PHE A 6 -55.14 10.00 2.99
C PHE A 6 -56.05 9.20 3.94
N ILE A 7 -56.88 9.84 4.78
CA ILE A 7 -57.78 9.15 5.73
C ILE A 7 -59.23 9.10 5.21
N LYS A 8 -59.45 8.89 3.90
CA LYS A 8 -60.83 8.91 3.36
C LYS A 8 -61.45 7.56 3.01
N ASP A 9 -60.69 6.47 2.97
CA ASP A 9 -61.27 5.15 2.75
C ASP A 9 -60.80 4.18 3.84
N GLY A 10 -61.75 3.48 4.45
CA GLY A 10 -61.53 2.51 5.54
C GLY A 10 -60.68 1.32 5.10
N VAL A 11 -59.38 1.54 4.95
CA VAL A 11 -58.39 0.49 4.76
C VAL A 11 -58.27 -0.23 6.11
N GLN A 12 -58.93 -1.40 6.20
CA GLN A 12 -58.86 -2.31 7.35
C GLN A 12 -57.40 -2.43 7.82
N LEU A 13 -57.13 -2.21 9.12
CA LEU A 13 -55.79 -2.18 9.71
C LEU A 13 -54.89 -3.35 9.27
N LYS A 14 -55.47 -4.53 9.05
CA LYS A 14 -54.79 -5.71 8.50
C LYS A 14 -54.21 -5.50 7.09
N ASN A 15 -54.89 -4.78 6.22
CA ASN A 15 -54.43 -4.47 4.85
C ASN A 15 -53.27 -3.47 4.88
N LEU A 16 -53.27 -2.52 5.84
CA LEU A 16 -52.16 -1.60 6.04
C LEU A 16 -50.90 -2.34 6.51
N LEU A 17 -51.06 -3.27 7.47
CA LEU A 17 -49.95 -4.10 7.94
C LEU A 17 -49.35 -4.96 6.82
N ILE A 18 -50.19 -5.52 5.94
CA ILE A 18 -49.72 -6.29 4.77
C ILE A 18 -48.90 -5.41 3.82
N LEU A 19 -49.33 -4.18 3.55
CA LEU A 19 -48.59 -3.27 2.67
C LEU A 19 -47.22 -2.87 3.25
N ILE A 20 -47.14 -2.62 4.57
CA ILE A 20 -45.87 -2.27 5.24
C ILE A 20 -44.87 -3.44 5.15
N VAL A 21 -45.33 -4.68 5.35
CA VAL A 21 -44.48 -5.88 5.25
C VAL A 21 -43.95 -6.08 3.82
N ILE A 22 -44.81 -5.88 2.81
CA ILE A 22 -44.41 -6.00 1.40
C ILE A 22 -43.37 -4.93 1.04
N CYS A 23 -43.58 -3.68 1.46
CA CYS A 23 -42.62 -2.59 1.23
C CYS A 23 -41.28 -2.84 1.95
N GLY A 24 -41.31 -3.35 3.19
CA GLY A 24 -40.11 -3.72 3.93
C GLY A 24 -39.33 -4.86 3.28
N ALA A 25 -40.02 -5.91 2.84
CA ALA A 25 -39.41 -7.04 2.13
C ALA A 25 -38.80 -6.63 0.79
N ALA A 26 -39.50 -5.78 0.02
CA ALA A 26 -38.97 -5.21 -1.21
C ALA A 26 -37.71 -4.38 -0.96
N TRP A 27 -37.73 -3.50 0.05
CA TRP A 27 -36.55 -2.69 0.38
C TRP A 27 -35.35 -3.53 0.82
N GLN A 28 -35.57 -4.57 1.63
CA GLN A 28 -34.52 -5.50 2.07
C GLN A 28 -33.90 -6.25 0.87
N PHE A 29 -34.73 -6.68 -0.09
CA PHE A 29 -34.27 -7.33 -1.32
C PHE A 29 -33.45 -6.39 -2.20
N TYR A 30 -33.91 -5.16 -2.38
CA TYR A 30 -33.19 -4.15 -3.17
C TYR A 30 -31.83 -3.77 -2.54
N PHE A 31 -31.75 -3.68 -1.20
CA PHE A 31 -30.50 -3.32 -0.52
C PHE A 31 -29.42 -4.40 -0.60
N LYS A 32 -29.80 -5.67 -0.82
CA LYS A 32 -28.86 -6.80 -0.92
C LYS A 32 -28.02 -6.80 -2.22
N ASN A 33 -28.41 -6.03 -3.24
CA ASN A 33 -27.70 -5.93 -4.52
C ASN A 33 -26.59 -4.88 -4.54
N SER A 34 -26.43 -4.05 -3.50
CA SER A 34 -25.46 -2.95 -3.49
C SER A 34 -24.01 -3.36 -3.18
N SER A 35 -23.72 -4.64 -2.93
CA SER A 35 -22.38 -5.12 -2.57
C SER A 35 -21.44 -5.42 -3.76
N LEU A 36 -21.92 -5.31 -5.01
CA LEU A 36 -21.13 -5.64 -6.21
C LEU A 36 -20.33 -4.45 -6.80
N VAL A 37 -20.32 -3.29 -6.13
CA VAL A 37 -19.67 -2.06 -6.66
C VAL A 37 -18.34 -1.75 -5.94
N GLU A 38 -18.15 -2.23 -4.71
CA GLU A 38 -16.94 -1.92 -3.92
C GLU A 38 -15.71 -2.78 -4.32
N THR A 39 -15.93 -3.94 -4.94
CA THR A 39 -14.84 -4.84 -5.39
C THR A 39 -14.09 -4.31 -6.61
N THR A 40 -14.68 -3.41 -7.40
CA THR A 40 -14.09 -2.93 -8.66
C THR A 40 -13.00 -1.86 -8.42
N HIS A 41 -13.12 -1.07 -7.35
CA HIS A 41 -12.13 -0.02 -7.04
C HIS A 41 -10.87 -0.54 -6.33
N LYS A 42 -10.94 -1.68 -5.63
CA LYS A 42 -9.75 -2.31 -5.02
C LYS A 42 -8.91 -3.10 -6.03
N LYS A 43 -9.50 -3.56 -7.13
CA LYS A 43 -8.78 -4.31 -8.18
C LYS A 43 -7.97 -3.38 -9.10
N ALA A 44 -8.54 -2.21 -9.47
CA ALA A 44 -7.87 -1.25 -10.34
C ALA A 44 -6.62 -0.59 -9.73
N THR A 45 -6.53 -0.44 -8.40
CA THR A 45 -5.34 0.11 -7.72
C THR A 45 -4.21 -0.92 -7.55
N SER A 46 -4.56 -2.21 -7.52
CA SER A 46 -3.58 -3.32 -7.42
C SER A 46 -2.91 -3.71 -8.74
N GLU A 47 -3.55 -3.43 -9.89
CA GLU A 47 -2.95 -3.65 -11.22
C GLU A 47 -2.01 -2.50 -11.63
N PHE A 48 -2.27 -1.26 -11.21
CA PHE A 48 -1.39 -0.13 -11.49
C PHE A 48 -0.08 -0.17 -10.68
N SER A 49 -0.13 -0.65 -9.43
CA SER A 49 1.08 -0.80 -8.59
C SER A 49 2.00 -1.96 -9.02
N ASN A 50 1.50 -2.87 -9.85
CA ASN A 50 2.25 -4.02 -10.39
C ASN A 50 2.54 -3.90 -11.89
N SER A 51 2.45 -2.70 -12.47
CA SER A 51 2.76 -2.52 -13.89
C SER A 51 4.21 -2.89 -14.18
N ASP A 52 4.40 -3.77 -15.18
CA ASP A 52 5.71 -4.14 -15.73
C ASP A 52 6.57 -2.91 -16.08
N ALA A 53 5.94 -1.76 -16.35
CA ALA A 53 6.64 -0.49 -16.60
C ALA A 53 7.42 0.01 -15.37
N MET A 54 6.87 -0.09 -14.16
CA MET A 54 7.57 0.37 -12.94
C MET A 54 8.69 -0.59 -12.55
N LYS A 55 8.49 -1.89 -12.78
CA LYS A 55 9.53 -2.92 -12.64
C LYS A 55 10.67 -2.70 -13.65
N THR A 56 10.33 -2.37 -14.89
CA THR A 56 11.30 -2.08 -15.96
C THR A 56 12.13 -0.84 -15.64
N LEU A 57 11.53 0.21 -15.05
CA LEU A 57 12.26 1.41 -14.63
C LEU A 57 13.19 1.16 -13.44
N ALA A 58 12.75 0.41 -12.42
CA ALA A 58 13.60 0.03 -11.30
C ALA A 58 14.78 -0.84 -11.75
N GLN A 59 14.53 -1.77 -12.68
CA GLN A 59 15.55 -2.64 -13.24
C GLN A 59 16.51 -1.90 -14.18
N ALA A 60 16.01 -0.97 -15.01
CA ALA A 60 16.84 -0.10 -15.84
C ALA A 60 17.71 0.83 -14.98
N LYS A 61 17.22 1.30 -13.83
CA LYS A 61 18.01 2.08 -12.87
C LYS A 61 19.13 1.26 -12.23
N GLU A 62 18.90 -0.01 -11.93
CA GLU A 62 19.96 -0.91 -11.47
C GLU A 62 21.01 -1.17 -12.55
N ILE A 63 20.58 -1.40 -13.80
CA ILE A 63 21.49 -1.67 -14.95
C ILE A 63 22.30 -0.42 -15.32
N ALA A 64 21.69 0.77 -15.22
CA ALA A 64 22.35 2.04 -15.49
C ALA A 64 23.26 2.51 -14.34
N LYS A 65 23.23 1.85 -13.17
CA LYS A 65 24.19 2.15 -12.10
C LYS A 65 25.56 1.62 -12.56
N PRO A 66 26.59 2.48 -12.71
CA PRO A 66 27.91 2.01 -13.08
C PRO A 66 28.32 0.93 -12.08
N LYS A 67 28.78 -0.23 -12.59
CA LYS A 67 29.26 -1.32 -11.75
C LYS A 67 30.58 -0.89 -11.10
N VAL A 68 30.48 -0.14 -10.01
CA VAL A 68 31.64 0.28 -9.23
C VAL A 68 32.21 -0.95 -8.55
N THR A 69 33.43 -1.32 -8.93
CA THR A 69 34.15 -2.40 -8.27
C THR A 69 34.92 -1.80 -7.10
N TYR A 70 34.43 -2.07 -5.90
CA TYR A 70 35.12 -1.68 -4.67
C TYR A 70 36.26 -2.66 -4.40
N LYS A 71 37.35 -2.16 -3.83
CA LYS A 71 38.50 -2.97 -3.42
C LYS A 71 38.85 -2.63 -1.98
N CYS A 72 39.28 -3.63 -1.23
CA CYS A 72 39.80 -3.41 0.10
C CYS A 72 41.15 -2.69 -0.01
N ASP A 73 41.15 -1.42 0.37
CA ASP A 73 42.30 -0.51 0.34
C ASP A 73 42.79 -0.14 1.75
N GLY A 74 42.28 -0.82 2.78
CA GLY A 74 42.67 -0.62 4.17
C GLY A 74 41.87 0.45 4.90
N ARG A 75 40.82 1.03 4.29
CA ARG A 75 39.90 1.94 4.98
C ARG A 75 39.02 1.22 5.99
N GLN A 76 38.85 1.83 7.16
CA GLN A 76 38.17 1.20 8.30
C GLN A 76 37.05 2.06 8.90
N HIS A 77 37.00 3.36 8.61
CA HIS A 77 36.04 4.29 9.20
C HIS A 77 35.12 4.95 8.17
N CYS A 78 33.96 5.40 8.64
CA CYS A 78 32.91 5.99 7.80
C CYS A 78 33.33 7.25 7.06
N SER A 79 34.15 8.11 7.69
CA SER A 79 34.64 9.36 7.08
C SER A 79 35.44 9.13 5.79
N GLN A 80 35.88 7.90 5.54
CA GLN A 80 36.66 7.51 4.38
C GLN A 80 35.78 6.92 3.25
N MET A 81 34.50 6.67 3.50
CA MET A 81 33.54 6.10 2.53
C MET A 81 32.83 7.21 1.76
N ASN A 82 32.72 7.05 0.44
CA ASN A 82 32.05 8.03 -0.42
C ASN A 82 30.56 7.71 -0.62
N SER A 83 30.15 6.47 -0.37
CA SER A 83 28.78 6.03 -0.53
C SER A 83 28.40 4.96 0.48
N TYR A 84 27.10 4.86 0.76
CA TYR A 84 26.57 3.81 1.64
C TYR A 84 26.79 2.41 1.05
N GLU A 85 26.68 2.26 -0.27
CA GLU A 85 26.88 0.96 -0.94
C GLU A 85 28.33 0.50 -0.89
N GLU A 86 29.28 1.44 -0.96
CA GLU A 86 30.70 1.17 -0.70
C GLU A 86 30.91 0.73 0.75
N ALA A 87 30.38 1.47 1.74
CA ALA A 87 30.48 1.08 3.14
C ALA A 87 29.90 -0.32 3.39
N LYS A 88 28.75 -0.63 2.78
CA LYS A 88 28.09 -1.94 2.83
C LYS A 88 28.88 -3.05 2.15
N TYR A 89 29.69 -2.72 1.15
CA TYR A 89 30.63 -3.65 0.54
C TYR A 89 31.79 -3.92 1.51
N PHE A 90 32.34 -2.87 2.13
CA PHE A 90 33.49 -2.98 3.01
C PHE A 90 33.22 -3.88 4.23
N ILE A 91 32.10 -3.70 4.93
CA ILE A 91 31.76 -4.58 6.08
C ILE A 91 31.53 -6.05 5.69
N ARG A 92 31.22 -6.34 4.42
CA ARG A 92 30.92 -7.71 3.95
C ARG A 92 32.12 -8.41 3.34
N TYR A 93 33.03 -7.67 2.74
CA TYR A 93 34.10 -8.25 1.92
C TYR A 93 35.51 -7.85 2.37
N CYS A 94 35.66 -6.86 3.25
CA CYS A 94 36.96 -6.38 3.73
C CYS A 94 37.19 -6.71 5.21
N PRO A 95 38.42 -7.13 5.58
CA PRO A 95 38.76 -7.38 6.97
C PRO A 95 38.98 -6.06 7.74
N ASN A 96 38.87 -6.11 9.07
CA ASN A 96 39.16 -5.00 10.00
C ASN A 96 38.33 -3.73 9.74
N THR A 97 37.03 -3.86 9.46
CA THR A 97 36.15 -2.70 9.28
C THR A 97 35.51 -2.29 10.60
N GLU A 98 35.58 -1.01 10.95
CA GLU A 98 35.00 -0.41 12.17
C GLU A 98 33.92 0.61 11.80
N MET A 99 33.02 0.22 10.89
CA MET A 99 31.97 1.09 10.32
C MET A 99 30.57 0.82 10.87
N ASP A 100 30.37 -0.39 11.39
CA ASP A 100 29.13 -0.90 11.97
C ASP A 100 29.38 -1.09 13.47
N GLY A 101 29.05 -0.06 14.25
CA GLY A 101 29.45 0.05 15.65
C GLY A 101 28.56 -0.76 16.60
N ASP A 102 27.30 -0.99 16.21
CA ASP A 102 26.30 -1.75 16.94
C ASP A 102 26.05 -3.15 16.36
N GLY A 103 26.56 -3.43 15.15
CA GLY A 103 26.59 -4.76 14.55
C GLY A 103 25.27 -5.16 13.89
N ASP A 104 24.48 -4.17 13.46
CA ASP A 104 23.16 -4.39 12.84
C ASP A 104 23.23 -4.64 11.32
N GLY A 105 24.43 -4.51 10.74
CA GLY A 105 24.69 -4.65 9.31
C GLY A 105 24.44 -3.38 8.49
N ILE A 106 24.21 -2.25 9.15
CA ILE A 106 24.00 -0.92 8.55
C ILE A 106 25.21 -0.04 8.87
N PRO A 107 26.22 0.01 7.99
CA PRO A 107 27.39 0.81 8.26
C PRO A 107 27.09 2.30 8.07
N CYS A 108 27.75 3.13 8.87
CA CYS A 108 27.80 4.58 8.67
C CYS A 108 26.45 5.30 8.66
N GLU A 109 25.48 4.83 9.45
CA GLU A 109 24.14 5.43 9.58
C GLU A 109 24.20 6.94 9.83
N ARG A 110 25.08 7.38 10.73
CA ARG A 110 25.27 8.79 11.07
C ARG A 110 25.73 9.66 9.89
N GLN A 111 26.43 9.07 8.92
CA GLN A 111 26.95 9.78 7.75
C GLN A 111 25.96 9.77 6.58
N PHE A 112 25.22 8.67 6.40
CA PHE A 112 24.29 8.49 5.28
C PHE A 112 22.81 8.63 5.67
N ASN A 113 22.53 9.01 6.92
CA ASN A 113 21.21 9.22 7.50
C ASN A 113 20.25 8.03 7.23
N ARG A 114 20.73 6.83 7.58
CA ARG A 114 19.98 5.57 7.45
C ARG A 114 19.14 5.27 8.67
#